data_AF-L0DNH5-F1
#
_entry.id   AF-L0DNH5-F1
#
_cell.length_a   1.000
_cell.length_b   1.000
_cell.length_c   1.000
_cell.angle_alpha   90.00
_cell.angle_beta   90.00
_cell.angle_gamma   90.00
#
_symmetry.space_group_name_H-M   'P 1'
#
loop_
_entity.id
_entity.type
_entity.pdbx_description
1 polymer ?
#
loop_
_entity_poly.entity_id
_entity_poly.type
_entity_poly.pdbx_seq_one_letter_code
_entity_poly.pdbx_strand_id
1 'polypeptide(L)'
;MRTAFAVFVVLATAPASLADPRPAGLRPGATALQSKSGHFTAFDGTFEMPSDDPKEAKVRVAVDVGSVTTSIGLLARHLKGEDFFDVDQYPWAEFASEAVAPGPEPGVYQVAGQLQLHGVTRRVECPARISVTPDEVAFDGMMTVRQSEFGMDEGARKAKDEVPVQVSFRGR
;
A
#
# COMPACT_ATOMS: atom_id res chain seq x y z
N MET A 1 6.95 -14.32 20.43
CA MET A 1 6.71 -14.20 18.98
C MET A 1 5.32 -13.62 18.83
N ARG A 2 5.20 -12.34 18.45
CA ARG A 2 3.91 -11.68 18.22
C ARG A 2 3.52 -11.91 16.76
N THR A 3 2.32 -12.39 16.52
CA THR A 3 1.77 -12.61 15.18
C THR A 3 0.50 -11.80 15.11
N ALA A 4 0.37 -10.96 14.10
CA ALA A 4 -0.74 -10.04 14.02
C ALA A 4 -1.34 -10.05 12.61
N PHE A 5 -2.63 -9.71 12.52
CA PHE A 5 -3.45 -9.93 11.33
C PHE A 5 -4.35 -8.72 11.12
N ALA A 6 -3.99 -7.87 10.16
CA ALA A 6 -4.88 -6.99 9.40
C ALA A 6 -4.00 -6.26 8.37
N VAL A 7 -4.37 -6.28 7.10
CA VAL A 7 -3.69 -5.53 6.04
C VAL A 7 -4.73 -4.64 5.39
N PHE A 8 -4.62 -3.33 5.60
CA PHE A 8 -5.46 -2.37 4.90
C PHE A 8 -4.63 -1.78 3.76
N VAL A 9 -4.87 -2.24 2.53
CA VAL A 9 -4.28 -1.64 1.33
C VAL A 9 -5.26 -0.63 0.76
N VAL A 10 -4.90 0.65 0.78
CA VAL A 10 -5.67 1.71 0.11
C VAL A 10 -4.90 2.13 -1.13
N LEU A 11 -5.48 1.86 -2.30
CA LEU A 11 -5.06 2.43 -3.56
C LEU A 11 -5.72 3.81 -3.67
N ALA A 12 -5.01 4.88 -3.30
CA ALA A 12 -5.56 6.23 -3.39
C ALA A 12 -5.05 6.89 -4.67
N THR A 13 -5.88 7.27 -5.63
CA THR A 13 -5.41 8.24 -6.63
C THR A 13 -5.32 9.60 -5.95
N ALA A 14 -4.13 10.01 -5.49
CA ALA A 14 -3.94 11.34 -4.93
C ALA A 14 -4.22 12.40 -6.03
N PRO A 15 -4.98 13.47 -5.74
CA PRO A 15 -4.93 14.64 -6.59
C PRO A 15 -3.51 15.21 -6.52
N ALA A 16 -2.96 15.61 -7.68
CA ALA A 16 -1.69 16.32 -7.72
C ALA A 16 -1.87 17.68 -7.03
N SER A 17 -1.44 17.79 -5.78
CA SER A 17 -0.79 18.96 -5.18
C SER A 17 -0.73 18.79 -3.67
N LEU A 18 0.47 18.51 -3.16
CA LEU A 18 0.81 18.68 -1.75
C LEU A 18 1.78 19.87 -1.67
N ALA A 19 1.28 21.05 -2.05
CA ALA A 19 1.93 22.33 -1.80
C ALA A 19 0.87 23.43 -1.79
N ASP A 20 0.19 23.62 -0.66
CA ASP A 20 -0.43 24.91 -0.37
C ASP A 20 -0.45 25.19 1.15
N PRO A 21 0.35 26.16 1.65
CA PRO A 21 0.18 26.67 3.01
C PRO A 21 -1.12 27.51 3.05
N ARG A 22 -2.22 26.88 3.48
CA ARG A 22 -3.56 27.50 3.50
C ARG A 22 -3.54 28.92 4.10
N PRO A 23 -4.06 29.96 3.42
CA PRO A 23 -4.52 31.16 4.10
C PRO A 23 -5.89 30.89 4.75
N ALA A 24 -6.10 31.47 5.92
CA ALA A 24 -7.29 31.31 6.74
C ALA A 24 -8.55 31.84 6.02
N GLY A 25 -9.52 30.94 5.80
CA GLY A 25 -10.88 31.31 5.41
C GLY A 25 -11.43 30.42 4.29
N LEU A 26 -12.07 29.30 4.65
CA LEU A 26 -12.90 28.55 3.70
C LEU A 26 -14.36 28.59 4.16
N ARG A 27 -15.23 29.11 3.29
CA ARG A 27 -16.70 29.14 3.42
C ARG A 27 -17.29 27.73 3.23
N PRO A 28 -18.47 27.42 3.80
CA PRO A 28 -19.11 26.12 3.62
C PRO A 28 -19.68 26.00 2.20
N GLY A 29 -18.98 25.23 1.37
CA GLY A 29 -19.34 24.95 -0.03
C GLY A 29 -18.25 24.19 -0.81
N ALA A 30 -17.32 23.53 -0.12
CA ALA A 30 -16.21 22.85 -0.76
C ALA A 30 -16.64 21.46 -1.26
N THR A 31 -16.78 21.34 -2.59
CA THR A 31 -16.93 20.09 -3.34
C THR A 31 -15.94 19.04 -2.83
N ALA A 32 -16.46 17.91 -2.34
CA ALA A 32 -15.66 16.75 -2.01
C ALA A 32 -14.87 16.32 -3.25
N LEU A 33 -13.54 16.45 -3.19
CA LEU A 33 -12.63 15.82 -4.14
C LEU A 33 -12.93 14.31 -4.07
N GLN A 34 -13.59 13.75 -5.08
CA GLN A 34 -13.83 12.31 -5.15
C GLN A 34 -12.50 11.60 -5.39
N SER A 35 -11.76 11.29 -4.32
CA SER A 35 -10.67 10.33 -4.37
C SER A 35 -11.26 8.98 -4.78
N LYS A 36 -10.87 8.47 -5.95
CA LYS A 36 -11.17 7.09 -6.33
C LYS A 36 -10.23 6.22 -5.50
N SER A 37 -10.71 5.79 -4.34
CA SER A 37 -10.00 4.87 -3.47
C SER A 37 -10.52 3.45 -3.68
N GLY A 38 -9.58 2.50 -3.70
CA GLY A 38 -9.86 1.07 -3.70
C GLY A 38 -9.20 0.39 -2.52
N HIS A 39 -9.74 -0.73 -2.10
CA HIS A 39 -9.11 -1.61 -1.12
C HIS A 39 -9.29 -3.08 -1.50
N PHE A 40 -8.41 -3.92 -0.96
CA PHE A 40 -8.50 -5.36 -1.11
C PHE A 40 -9.16 -5.96 0.12
N THR A 41 -10.05 -6.92 -0.12
CA THR A 41 -10.87 -7.53 0.94
C THR A 41 -10.35 -8.91 1.35
N ALA A 42 -9.48 -9.52 0.54
CA ALA A 42 -8.81 -10.78 0.83
C ALA A 42 -7.30 -10.59 0.74
N PHE A 43 -6.65 -10.83 1.87
CA PHE A 43 -5.22 -10.72 2.05
C PHE A 43 -4.80 -11.63 3.20
N ASP A 44 -3.54 -12.01 3.21
CA ASP A 44 -2.85 -12.65 4.32
C ASP A 44 -1.55 -11.91 4.59
N GLY A 45 -1.06 -11.96 5.81
CA GLY A 45 0.18 -11.30 6.13
C GLY A 45 0.76 -11.76 7.45
N THR A 46 2.08 -11.77 7.51
CA THR A 46 2.83 -12.06 8.71
C THR A 46 3.74 -10.89 9.05
N PHE A 47 3.75 -10.54 10.32
CA PHE A 47 4.70 -9.61 10.89
C PHE A 47 5.42 -10.34 12.01
N GLU A 48 6.73 -10.46 11.89
CA GLU A 48 7.59 -11.11 12.87
C GLU A 48 8.51 -10.07 13.47
N MET A 49 8.57 -10.06 14.80
CA MET A 49 9.46 -9.21 15.58
C MET A 49 10.27 -10.14 16.50
N PRO A 50 11.46 -10.56 16.07
CA PRO A 50 12.28 -11.52 16.81
C PRO A 50 12.87 -10.93 18.09
N SER A 51 13.08 -9.61 18.12
CA SER A 51 13.51 -8.83 19.28
C SER A 51 12.71 -7.52 19.35
N ASP A 52 12.84 -6.77 20.44
CA ASP A 52 12.22 -5.45 20.57
C ASP A 52 12.87 -4.37 19.66
N ASP A 53 13.86 -4.72 18.83
CA ASP A 53 14.42 -3.82 17.81
C ASP A 53 13.61 -3.90 16.51
N PRO A 54 12.93 -2.81 16.09
CA PRO A 54 12.17 -2.79 14.84
C PRO A 54 13.01 -3.04 13.58
N LYS A 55 14.34 -2.92 13.64
CA LYS A 55 15.22 -3.23 12.52
C LYS A 55 15.26 -4.71 12.17
N GLU A 56 14.94 -5.58 13.12
CA GLU A 56 14.87 -7.03 12.90
C GLU A 56 13.46 -7.48 12.48
N ALA A 57 12.51 -6.55 12.35
CA ALA A 57 11.17 -6.85 11.93
C ALA A 57 11.15 -7.44 10.51
N LYS A 58 10.35 -8.48 10.32
CA LYS A 58 10.06 -9.06 9.01
C LYS A 58 8.58 -8.94 8.71
N VAL A 59 8.28 -8.50 7.51
CA VAL A 59 6.92 -8.30 7.02
C VAL A 59 6.76 -9.11 5.75
N ARG A 60 5.71 -9.92 5.69
CA ARG A 60 5.22 -10.54 4.47
C ARG A 60 3.74 -10.25 4.33
N VAL A 61 3.33 -9.91 3.13
CA VAL A 61 1.93 -9.63 2.80
C VAL A 61 1.64 -10.29 1.47
N ALA A 62 0.57 -11.05 1.39
CA ALA A 62 0.01 -11.59 0.16
C ALA A 62 -1.41 -11.06 0.00
N VAL A 63 -1.73 -10.54 -1.18
CA VAL A 63 -3.04 -9.95 -1.47
C VAL A 63 -3.64 -10.65 -2.67
N ASP A 64 -4.89 -11.10 -2.54
CA ASP A 64 -5.68 -11.53 -3.68
C ASP A 64 -6.14 -10.28 -4.43
N VAL A 65 -5.56 -10.03 -5.59
CA VAL A 65 -5.89 -8.84 -6.38
C VAL A 65 -7.30 -8.88 -6.97
N GLY A 66 -7.88 -10.07 -7.09
CA GLY A 66 -9.29 -10.30 -7.43
C GLY A 66 -10.26 -9.81 -6.36
N SER A 67 -9.79 -9.55 -5.13
CA SER A 67 -10.59 -9.00 -4.03
C SER A 67 -10.72 -7.47 -4.05
N VAL A 68 -10.15 -6.81 -5.08
CA VAL A 68 -10.22 -5.36 -5.24
C VAL A 68 -11.66 -4.87 -5.29
N THR A 69 -11.95 -3.89 -4.43
CA THR A 69 -13.24 -3.24 -4.28
C THR A 69 -13.06 -1.73 -4.31
N THR A 70 -13.97 -1.03 -4.98
CA THR A 70 -14.01 0.44 -5.02
C THR A 70 -15.45 0.90 -4.81
N SER A 71 -15.67 2.20 -4.59
CA SER A 71 -17.02 2.77 -4.51
C SER A 71 -17.81 2.67 -5.83
N ILE A 72 -17.17 2.31 -6.94
CA ILE A 72 -17.78 2.18 -8.26
C ILE A 72 -17.56 0.74 -8.75
N GLY A 73 -18.61 -0.10 -8.72
CA GLY A 73 -18.50 -1.51 -9.11
C GLY A 73 -17.91 -1.74 -10.51
N LEU A 74 -18.18 -0.86 -11.48
CA LEU A 74 -17.58 -0.92 -12.81
C LEU A 74 -16.07 -0.69 -12.80
N LEU A 75 -15.56 0.22 -11.96
CA LEU A 75 -14.13 0.45 -11.82
C LEU A 75 -13.46 -0.78 -11.20
N ALA A 76 -14.06 -1.36 -10.16
CA ALA A 76 -13.54 -2.59 -9.55
C ALA A 76 -13.47 -3.75 -10.56
N ARG A 77 -14.44 -3.87 -11.47
CA ARG A 77 -14.40 -4.85 -12.56
C ARG A 77 -13.29 -4.54 -13.58
N HIS A 78 -13.12 -3.27 -13.94
CA HIS A 78 -12.11 -2.88 -14.92
C HIS A 78 -10.68 -3.11 -14.42
N LEU A 79 -10.42 -2.81 -13.14
CA LEU A 79 -9.12 -3.05 -12.49
C LEU A 79 -8.70 -4.53 -12.49
N LYS A 80 -9.64 -5.46 -12.59
CA LYS A 80 -9.35 -6.90 -12.62
C LYS A 80 -8.93 -7.41 -14.00
N GLY A 81 -9.16 -6.63 -15.06
CA GLY A 81 -8.88 -7.05 -16.42
C GLY A 81 -7.40 -7.01 -16.80
N GLU A 82 -7.11 -7.49 -18.01
CA GLU A 82 -5.78 -7.63 -18.61
C GLU A 82 -4.96 -6.32 -18.69
N ASP A 83 -5.64 -5.17 -18.74
CA ASP A 83 -4.99 -3.85 -18.78
C ASP A 83 -4.36 -3.45 -17.43
N PHE A 84 -4.76 -4.11 -16.33
CA PHE A 84 -4.40 -3.77 -14.95
C PHE A 84 -3.91 -5.02 -14.21
N PHE A 85 -4.67 -5.55 -13.24
CA PHE A 85 -4.19 -6.65 -12.42
C PHE A 85 -4.17 -8.01 -13.13
N ASP A 86 -4.91 -8.16 -14.24
CA ASP A 86 -5.04 -9.41 -14.99
C ASP A 86 -5.21 -10.63 -14.07
N VAL A 87 -6.28 -10.58 -13.28
CA VAL A 87 -6.44 -11.49 -12.13
C VAL A 87 -6.56 -12.97 -12.51
N ASP A 88 -6.89 -13.24 -13.77
CA ASP A 88 -6.94 -14.60 -14.31
C ASP A 88 -5.53 -15.19 -14.48
N GLN A 89 -4.52 -14.36 -14.80
CA GLN A 89 -3.12 -14.79 -14.93
C GLN A 89 -2.31 -14.54 -13.66
N TYR A 90 -2.56 -13.44 -12.95
CA TYR A 90 -1.80 -12.99 -11.78
C TYR A 90 -2.74 -12.71 -10.59
N PRO A 91 -3.30 -13.75 -9.94
CA PRO A 91 -4.27 -13.59 -8.86
C PRO A 91 -3.67 -13.03 -7.56
N TRP A 92 -2.35 -13.06 -7.41
CA TRP A 92 -1.66 -12.66 -6.18
C TRP A 92 -0.68 -11.51 -6.41
N ALA A 93 -0.66 -10.58 -5.46
CA ALA A 93 0.41 -9.62 -5.27
C ALA A 93 1.09 -9.87 -3.92
N GLU A 94 2.40 -9.93 -3.88
CA GLU A 94 3.16 -10.30 -2.69
C GLU A 94 4.22 -9.26 -2.37
N PHE A 95 4.35 -8.90 -1.10
CA PHE A 95 5.43 -8.08 -0.58
C PHE A 95 6.19 -8.85 0.49
N ALA A 96 7.52 -8.86 0.39
CA ALA A 96 8.41 -9.44 1.39
C ALA A 96 9.52 -8.45 1.75
N SER A 97 9.60 -8.04 3.02
CA SER A 97 10.66 -7.16 3.51
C SER A 97 12.02 -7.86 3.50
N GLU A 98 13.06 -7.15 3.06
CA GLU A 98 14.45 -7.58 3.09
C GLU A 98 15.26 -6.84 4.15
N ALA A 99 14.99 -5.55 4.37
CA ALA A 99 15.72 -4.72 5.31
C ALA A 99 14.85 -3.62 5.88
N VAL A 100 15.06 -3.32 7.17
CA VAL A 100 14.44 -2.20 7.87
C VAL A 100 15.53 -1.28 8.40
N ALA A 101 15.54 -0.03 7.95
CA ALA A 101 16.51 0.98 8.37
C ALA A 101 15.80 2.15 9.09
N PRO A 102 16.46 2.86 10.03
CA PRO A 102 15.92 4.10 10.57
C PRO A 102 15.62 5.11 9.47
N GLY A 103 14.44 5.73 9.55
CA GLY A 103 14.03 6.83 8.69
C GLY A 103 14.50 8.19 9.22
N PRO A 104 14.03 9.29 8.60
CA PRO A 104 14.44 10.64 8.96
C PRO A 104 13.90 11.11 10.32
N GLU A 105 12.83 10.48 10.82
CA GLU A 105 12.15 10.85 12.06
C GLU A 105 12.10 9.67 13.05
N PRO A 106 12.08 9.94 14.37
CA PRO A 106 11.88 8.88 15.37
C PRO A 106 10.58 8.10 15.14
N GLY A 107 10.69 6.77 15.15
CA GLY A 107 9.56 5.86 14.90
C GLY A 107 9.19 5.70 13.43
N VAL A 108 9.87 6.39 12.51
CA VAL A 108 9.78 6.17 11.07
C VAL A 108 10.96 5.30 10.64
N TYR A 109 10.68 4.34 9.78
CA TYR A 109 11.63 3.39 9.24
C TYR A 109 11.49 3.33 7.73
N GLN A 110 12.61 3.08 7.04
CA GLN A 110 12.62 2.73 5.63
C GLN A 110 12.65 1.22 5.49
N VAL A 111 11.56 0.66 4.96
CA VAL A 111 11.39 -0.78 4.78
C VAL A 111 11.63 -1.09 3.31
N ALA A 112 12.78 -1.68 3.01
CA ALA A 112 13.09 -2.18 1.67
C ALA A 112 12.60 -3.62 1.55
N GLY A 113 11.96 -3.97 0.44
CA GLY A 113 11.48 -5.32 0.19
C GLY A 113 11.21 -5.60 -1.27
N GLN A 114 10.95 -6.86 -1.59
CA GLN A 114 10.52 -7.30 -2.91
C GLN A 114 9.00 -7.20 -2.99
N LEU A 115 8.51 -6.46 -3.99
CA LEU A 115 7.11 -6.45 -4.41
C LEU A 115 6.99 -7.27 -5.70
N GLN A 116 6.21 -8.34 -5.65
CA GLN A 116 5.75 -9.07 -6.82
C GLN A 116 4.34 -8.60 -7.16
N LEU A 117 4.15 -8.12 -8.38
CA LEU A 117 2.86 -7.67 -8.89
C LEU A 117 2.82 -7.93 -10.39
N HIS A 118 1.71 -8.48 -10.89
CA HIS A 118 1.50 -8.75 -12.31
C HIS A 118 2.66 -9.55 -12.95
N GLY A 119 3.14 -10.58 -12.23
CA GLY A 119 4.24 -11.45 -12.67
C GLY A 119 5.65 -10.86 -12.57
N VAL A 120 5.79 -9.57 -12.27
CA VAL A 120 7.09 -8.88 -12.17
C VAL A 120 7.47 -8.68 -10.70
N THR A 121 8.71 -8.99 -10.34
CA THR A 121 9.27 -8.72 -9.01
C THR A 121 10.23 -7.55 -9.05
N ARG A 122 10.01 -6.56 -8.19
CA ARG A 122 10.86 -5.37 -8.05
C ARG A 122 11.13 -5.07 -6.58
N ARG A 123 12.34 -4.58 -6.32
CA ARG A 123 12.66 -4.01 -5.02
C ARG A 123 12.01 -2.64 -4.89
N VAL A 124 11.25 -2.45 -3.81
CA VAL A 124 10.59 -1.19 -3.46
C VAL A 124 11.00 -0.74 -2.07
N GLU A 125 10.89 0.56 -1.82
CA GLU A 125 11.09 1.17 -0.51
C GLU A 125 9.76 1.70 0.02
N CYS A 126 9.46 1.34 1.26
CA CYS A 126 8.25 1.76 1.96
C CYS A 126 8.65 2.52 3.23
N PRO A 127 8.57 3.87 3.21
CA PRO A 127 8.56 4.65 4.43
C PRO A 127 7.37 4.23 5.29
N ALA A 128 7.65 3.77 6.51
CA ALA A 128 6.64 3.29 7.42
C ALA A 128 6.87 3.75 8.85
N ARG A 129 5.78 4.06 9.54
CA ARG A 129 5.79 4.25 10.99
C ARG A 129 5.60 2.89 11.65
N ILE A 130 6.51 2.52 12.53
CA ILE A 130 6.43 1.28 13.31
C ILE A 130 6.30 1.66 14.77
N SER A 131 5.20 1.26 15.39
CA SER A 131 4.94 1.49 16.82
C SER A 131 4.87 0.15 17.53
N VAL A 132 5.69 -0.02 18.56
CA VAL A 132 5.71 -1.22 19.38
C VAL A 132 5.33 -0.83 20.80
N THR A 133 4.23 -1.39 21.29
CA THR A 133 3.75 -1.23 22.66
C THR A 133 3.65 -2.59 23.35
N PRO A 134 3.45 -2.66 24.68
CA PRO A 134 3.24 -3.93 25.38
C PRO A 134 2.02 -4.72 24.90
N ASP A 135 1.02 -4.04 24.33
CA ASP A 135 -0.27 -4.65 23.98
C ASP A 135 -0.53 -4.67 22.47
N GLU A 136 0.23 -3.91 21.69
CA GLU A 136 0.00 -3.74 20.25
C GLU A 136 1.30 -3.45 19.49
N VAL A 137 1.43 -4.06 18.33
CA VAL A 137 2.36 -3.65 17.27
C VAL A 137 1.55 -3.08 16.12
N ALA A 138 1.92 -1.88 15.68
CA ALA A 138 1.32 -1.20 14.55
C ALA A 138 2.38 -0.85 13.49
N PHE A 139 2.00 -1.03 12.24
CA PHE A 139 2.78 -0.68 11.06
C PHE A 139 1.91 0.18 10.15
N ASP A 140 2.37 1.36 9.78
CA ASP A 140 1.66 2.26 8.88
C ASP A 140 2.65 2.76 7.81
N GLY A 141 2.60 2.12 6.65
CA GLY A 141 3.46 2.40 5.50
C GLY A 141 2.72 3.08 4.36
N MET A 142 3.42 3.91 3.61
CA MET A 142 2.93 4.46 2.35
C MET A 142 4.06 4.47 1.33
N MET A 143 3.84 3.82 0.19
CA MET A 143 4.79 3.79 -0.93
C MET A 143 4.11 4.24 -2.21
N THR A 144 4.88 4.59 -3.23
CA THR A 144 4.37 4.87 -4.57
C THR A 144 4.83 3.75 -5.51
N VAL A 145 3.87 3.12 -6.18
CA VAL A 145 4.10 2.06 -7.17
C VAL A 145 3.89 2.64 -8.56
N ARG A 146 4.77 2.31 -9.50
CA ARG A 146 4.62 2.68 -10.92
C ARG A 146 4.08 1.50 -11.70
N GLN A 147 2.88 1.62 -12.24
CA GLN A 147 2.19 0.54 -12.95
C GLN A 147 3.01 -0.01 -14.13
N SER A 148 3.69 0.86 -14.87
CA SER A 148 4.57 0.52 -16.00
C SER A 148 5.74 -0.38 -15.60
N GLU A 149 6.26 -0.28 -14.36
CA GLU A 149 7.37 -1.11 -13.89
C GLU A 149 6.99 -2.58 -13.67
N PHE A 150 5.68 -2.86 -13.60
CA PHE A 150 5.09 -4.18 -13.40
C PHE A 150 4.38 -4.70 -14.67
N GLY A 151 4.59 -4.06 -15.82
CA GLY A 151 4.01 -4.50 -17.10
C GLY A 151 2.53 -4.15 -17.28
N MET A 152 1.99 -3.23 -16.46
CA MET A 152 0.64 -2.68 -16.61
C MET A 152 0.67 -1.37 -17.43
N ASP A 153 1.34 -1.38 -18.59
CA ASP A 153 1.57 -0.19 -19.41
C ASP A 153 0.27 0.44 -19.95
N GLU A 154 -0.70 -0.38 -20.35
CA GLU A 154 -1.99 0.10 -20.84
C GLU A 154 -2.82 0.73 -19.71
N GLY A 155 -2.83 0.13 -18.52
CA GLY A 155 -3.41 0.72 -17.32
C GLY A 155 -2.74 2.06 -16.95
N ALA A 156 -1.40 2.13 -17.02
CA ALA A 156 -0.64 3.35 -16.79
C ALA A 156 -0.98 4.48 -17.79
N ARG A 157 -1.24 4.15 -19.06
CA ARG A 157 -1.66 5.09 -20.11
C ARG A 157 -3.10 5.56 -19.95
N LYS A 158 -4.01 4.65 -19.58
CA LYS A 158 -5.44 4.92 -19.39
C LYS A 158 -5.71 5.67 -18.07
N ALA A 159 -4.80 5.57 -17.11
CA ALA A 159 -4.87 6.21 -15.80
C ALA A 159 -3.61 7.02 -15.47
N LYS A 160 -3.10 6.92 -14.23
CA LYS A 160 -1.84 7.52 -13.77
C LYS A 160 -0.85 6.40 -13.51
N ASP A 161 0.36 6.51 -14.04
CA ASP A 161 1.40 5.50 -13.80
C ASP A 161 1.76 5.37 -12.31
N GLU A 162 1.93 6.50 -11.63
CA GLU A 162 2.21 6.54 -10.19
C GLU A 162 0.93 6.37 -9.36
N VAL A 163 0.94 5.35 -8.53
CA VAL A 163 -0.17 5.04 -7.63
C VAL A 163 0.34 4.87 -6.21
N PRO A 164 -0.09 5.72 -5.27
CA PRO A 164 0.28 5.53 -3.88
C PRO A 164 -0.53 4.37 -3.28
N VAL A 165 0.21 3.54 -2.58
CA VAL A 165 -0.24 2.34 -1.89
C VAL A 165 0.03 2.56 -0.41
N GLN A 166 -1.04 2.67 0.37
CA GLN A 166 -0.94 2.63 1.82
C GLN A 166 -1.01 1.18 2.28
N VAL A 167 -0.20 0.79 3.26
CA VAL A 167 -0.24 -0.51 3.93
C VAL A 167 -0.29 -0.27 5.43
N SER A 168 -1.41 -0.63 6.05
CA SER A 168 -1.55 -0.54 7.51
C SER A 168 -1.80 -1.91 8.12
N PHE A 169 -1.08 -2.21 9.20
CA PHE A 169 -1.22 -3.42 10.00
C PHE A 169 -1.26 -3.09 11.48
N ARG A 170 -2.07 -3.85 12.22
CA ARG A 170 -2.07 -3.85 13.68
C ARG A 170 -2.26 -5.26 14.19
N GLY A 171 -1.65 -5.56 15.32
CA GLY A 171 -2.16 -6.61 16.17
C GLY A 171 -1.42 -6.74 17.49
N ARG A 172 -1.82 -7.74 18.27
CA ARG A 172 -1.54 -7.84 19.70
C ARG A 172 -0.58 -8.98 20.01
#